data_AF-A0A2V5NE97-F1
#
_entry.id   AF-A0A2V5NE97-F1
#
_cell.length_a   1.000
_cell.length_b   1.000
_cell.length_c   1.000
_cell.angle_alpha   90.00
_cell.angle_beta   90.00
_cell.angle_gamma   90.00
#
_symmetry.space_group_name_H-M   'P 1'
#
loop_
_entity.id
_entity.type
_entity.pdbx_description
1 polymer ?
#
loop_
_entity_poly.entity_id
_entity_poly.type
_entity_poly.pdbx_seq_one_letter_code
_entity_poly.pdbx_strand_id
1 'polypeptide(L)'
;MRFSLANDTHYVVFLMAFYQGCTITIEVPEAFDNALLSNALINKLPGIAIEVKRNSQLLRPKIIDAFVPGTHGLVHDEAQKDYGNDEWHSRGTQTLFMIAEDVLEQYKRTHTPQ
;
A
#
# COMPACT_ATOMS: atom_id res chain seq x y z
N MET A 1 -41.20 3.41 -29.19
CA MET A 1 -40.57 4.11 -28.05
C MET A 1 -39.34 3.32 -27.64
N ARG A 2 -38.14 3.89 -27.77
CA ARG A 2 -36.87 3.24 -27.40
C ARG A 2 -36.69 3.41 -25.88
N PHE A 3 -36.67 2.30 -25.14
CA PHE A 3 -36.21 2.29 -23.76
C PHE A 3 -34.68 2.16 -23.80
N SER A 4 -33.98 3.27 -23.63
CA SER A 4 -32.57 3.23 -23.20
C SER A 4 -32.59 3.09 -21.68
N LEU A 5 -32.37 1.89 -21.16
CA LEU A 5 -31.87 1.75 -19.80
C LEU A 5 -30.40 2.13 -19.81
N ALA A 6 -30.11 3.36 -19.41
CA ALA A 6 -28.80 3.71 -18.89
C ALA A 6 -28.61 2.89 -17.62
N ASN A 7 -27.88 1.78 -17.75
CA ASN A 7 -27.44 1.01 -16.60
C ASN A 7 -26.19 1.71 -16.07
N ASP A 8 -26.40 2.84 -15.38
CA ASP A 8 -25.43 3.48 -14.51
C ASP A 8 -25.09 2.49 -13.40
N THR A 9 -24.19 1.56 -13.75
CA THR A 9 -23.73 0.52 -12.85
C THR A 9 -22.70 1.19 -11.97
N HIS A 10 -23.18 1.91 -10.96
CA HIS A 10 -22.39 2.24 -9.79
C HIS A 10 -21.99 0.91 -9.15
N TYR A 11 -20.86 0.36 -9.60
CA TYR A 11 -20.16 -0.66 -8.84
C TYR A 11 -19.63 0.04 -7.60
N VAL A 12 -20.49 0.17 -6.59
CA VAL A 12 -20.07 0.40 -5.22
C VAL A 12 -19.40 -0.91 -4.82
N VAL A 13 -18.14 -1.04 -5.20
CA VAL A 13 -17.25 -2.05 -4.64
C VAL A 13 -17.16 -1.66 -3.17
N PHE A 14 -17.99 -2.26 -2.33
CA PHE A 14 -17.75 -2.35 -0.89
C PHE A 14 -16.50 -3.21 -0.73
N LEU A 15 -15.35 -2.65 -1.09
CA LEU A 15 -14.04 -3.21 -0.84
C LEU A 15 -13.97 -3.25 0.68
N MET A 16 -14.12 -4.44 1.27
CA MET A 16 -13.96 -4.62 2.72
C MET A 16 -12.64 -3.96 3.08
N ALA A 17 -12.69 -2.85 3.83
CA ALA A 17 -11.53 -2.04 4.19
C ALA A 17 -10.74 -2.76 5.30
N PHE A 18 -10.30 -3.98 5.02
CA PHE A 18 -9.67 -4.85 6.01
C PHE A 18 -8.42 -4.22 6.61
N TYR A 19 -7.71 -3.38 5.85
CA TYR A 19 -6.52 -2.66 6.31
C TYR A 19 -6.84 -1.26 6.85
N GLN A 20 -8.10 -0.98 7.16
CA GLN A 20 -8.51 0.32 7.70
C GLN A 20 -7.78 0.62 9.02
N GLY A 21 -7.20 1.82 9.08
CA GLY A 21 -6.40 2.28 10.21
C GLY A 21 -4.93 1.84 10.15
N CYS A 22 -4.55 0.96 9.21
CA CYS A 22 -3.15 0.73 8.88
C CYS A 22 -2.64 1.81 7.91
N THR A 23 -1.34 2.08 7.94
CA THR A 23 -0.68 3.08 7.08
C THR A 23 0.57 2.50 6.44
N ILE A 24 0.84 2.85 5.18
CA ILE A 24 2.13 2.63 4.52
C ILE A 24 2.74 3.99 4.17
N THR A 25 4.01 4.17 4.48
CA THR A 25 4.77 5.33 4.06
C THR A 25 5.66 4.99 2.88
N ILE A 26 5.47 5.70 1.78
CA ILE A 26 6.33 5.61 0.59
C ILE A 26 7.20 6.86 0.49
N GLU A 27 8.47 6.66 0.18
CA GLU A 27 9.37 7.75 -0.21
C GLU A 27 9.49 7.75 -1.73
N VAL A 28 9.31 8.91 -2.36
CA VAL A 28 9.32 9.05 -3.81
C VAL A 28 10.16 10.25 -4.26
N PRO A 29 10.74 10.21 -5.48
CA PRO A 29 11.40 11.37 -6.08
C PRO A 29 10.47 12.59 -6.16
N GLU A 30 11.03 13.80 -6.15
CA GLU A 30 10.25 15.05 -6.14
C GLU A 30 9.28 15.17 -7.32
N ALA A 31 9.72 14.79 -8.52
CA ALA A 31 8.91 14.82 -9.75
C ALA A 31 8.10 13.53 -10.02
N PHE A 32 8.07 12.57 -9.09
CA PHE A 32 7.41 11.28 -9.32
C PHE A 32 5.88 11.38 -9.25
N ASP A 33 5.17 10.91 -10.26
CA ASP A 33 3.71 10.74 -10.16
C ASP A 33 3.39 9.46 -9.37
N ASN A 34 2.86 9.64 -8.16
CA ASN A 34 2.54 8.53 -7.27
C ASN A 34 1.11 7.99 -7.45
N ALA A 35 0.27 8.58 -8.31
CA ALA A 35 -1.13 8.18 -8.41
C ALA A 35 -1.31 6.71 -8.79
N LEU A 36 -0.54 6.22 -9.76
CA LEU A 36 -0.59 4.82 -10.20
C LEU A 36 -0.10 3.85 -9.11
N LEU A 37 1.00 4.18 -8.45
CA LEU A 37 1.54 3.38 -7.34
C LEU A 37 0.57 3.35 -6.15
N SER A 38 0.00 4.51 -5.79
CA SER A 38 -0.99 4.62 -4.72
C SER A 38 -2.25 3.81 -5.05
N ASN A 39 -2.74 3.84 -6.28
CA ASN A 39 -3.88 3.02 -6.70
C ASN A 39 -3.57 1.52 -6.67
N ALA A 40 -2.37 1.11 -7.10
CA ALA A 40 -1.95 -0.29 -7.03
C ALA A 40 -1.89 -0.78 -5.57
N LEU A 41 -1.40 0.05 -4.65
CA LEU A 41 -1.38 -0.24 -3.22
C LEU A 41 -2.79 -0.34 -2.65
N ILE A 42 -3.69 0.61 -2.92
CA ILE A 42 -5.09 0.58 -2.44
C ILE A 42 -5.84 -0.65 -2.97
N ASN A 43 -5.60 -1.04 -4.23
CA ASN A 43 -6.22 -2.22 -4.82
C ASN A 43 -5.77 -3.52 -4.15
N LYS A 44 -4.50 -3.60 -3.73
CA LYS A 44 -3.97 -4.77 -3.00
C LYS A 44 -4.24 -4.74 -1.51
N LEU A 45 -4.35 -3.55 -0.93
CA LEU A 45 -4.56 -3.31 0.49
C LEU A 45 -5.80 -2.42 0.69
N PRO A 46 -7.01 -2.98 0.55
CA PRO A 46 -8.26 -2.26 0.74
C PRO A 46 -8.31 -1.48 2.06
N GLY A 47 -8.48 -0.16 1.99
CA GLY A 47 -8.63 0.69 3.17
C GLY A 47 -7.34 1.17 3.83
N ILE A 48 -6.17 0.84 3.27
CA ILE A 48 -4.88 1.34 3.76
C ILE A 48 -4.77 2.87 3.57
N ALA A 49 -4.20 3.57 4.54
CA ALA A 49 -3.73 4.94 4.34
C ALA A 49 -2.34 4.95 3.70
N ILE A 50 -2.10 5.86 2.75
CA ILE A 50 -0.80 6.00 2.09
C ILE A 50 -0.23 7.38 2.40
N GLU A 51 0.91 7.40 3.08
CA GLU A 51 1.70 8.60 3.31
C GLU A 51 2.82 8.70 2.26
N VAL A 52 3.00 9.89 1.68
CA VAL A 52 4.00 10.13 0.64
C VAL A 52 5.01 11.14 1.14
N LYS A 53 6.27 10.72 1.27
CA LYS A 53 7.41 11.60 1.55
C LYS A 53 8.17 11.87 0.26
N ARG A 54 8.42 13.14 -0.01
CA ARG A 54 9.19 13.59 -1.19
C ARG A 54 10.65 13.74 -0.82
N ASN A 55 11.54 13.17 -1.63
CA ASN A 55 12.98 13.27 -1.45
C ASN A 55 13.66 13.54 -2.79
N SER A 56 14.34 14.69 -2.89
CA SER A 56 15.03 15.15 -4.12
C SER A 56 16.28 14.34 -4.45
N GLN A 57 16.86 13.63 -3.47
CA GLN A 57 18.02 12.77 -3.66
C GLN A 57 17.64 11.33 -4.07
N LEU A 58 16.35 10.99 -3.97
CA LEU A 58 15.86 9.66 -4.26
C LEU A 58 15.68 9.49 -5.77
N LEU A 59 16.30 8.46 -6.34
CA LEU A 59 16.20 8.15 -7.77
C LEU A 59 14.97 7.30 -8.12
N ARG A 60 14.49 6.51 -7.15
CA ARG A 60 13.39 5.54 -7.36
C ARG A 60 12.53 5.44 -6.10
N PRO A 61 11.21 5.26 -6.25
CA PRO A 61 10.33 5.05 -5.10
C PRO A 61 10.73 3.82 -4.28
N LYS A 62 10.55 3.90 -2.96
CA LYS A 62 10.74 2.81 -1.99
C LYS A 62 9.72 2.88 -0.86
N ILE A 63 9.40 1.74 -0.26
CA ILE A 63 8.63 1.70 0.98
C ILE A 63 9.61 1.96 2.12
N ILE A 64 9.25 2.83 3.06
CA ILE A 64 10.15 3.20 4.18
C ILE A 64 9.57 2.90 5.54
N ASP A 65 8.25 2.74 5.65
CA ASP A 65 7.59 2.43 6.91
C ASP A 65 6.22 1.79 6.67
N ALA A 66 5.76 0.99 7.62
CA ALA A 66 4.42 0.43 7.68
C ALA A 66 3.93 0.43 9.13
N PHE A 67 2.70 0.90 9.34
CA PHE A 67 2.07 0.99 10.65
C PHE A 67 0.81 0.14 10.70
N VAL A 68 0.70 -0.66 11.75
CA VAL A 68 -0.50 -1.43 12.10
C VAL A 68 -0.89 -1.04 13.52
N PRO A 69 -2.11 -0.52 13.77
CA PRO A 69 -2.53 -0.18 15.11
C PRO A 69 -2.66 -1.44 15.97
N GLY A 70 -2.29 -1.35 17.25
CA GLY A 70 -2.30 -2.47 18.20
C GLY A 70 -3.67 -3.17 18.38
N THR A 71 -4.75 -2.52 17.96
CA THR A 71 -6.13 -3.04 17.99
C THR A 71 -6.54 -3.73 16.68
N HIS A 72 -5.69 -3.72 15.65
CA HIS A 72 -5.99 -4.30 14.34
C HIS A 72 -5.89 -5.83 14.38
N GLY A 73 -6.76 -6.52 13.65
CA GLY A 73 -6.75 -8.00 13.57
C GLY A 73 -5.47 -8.62 12.98
N LEU A 74 -4.58 -7.78 12.42
CA LEU A 74 -3.27 -8.20 11.89
C LEU A 74 -2.20 -8.35 12.99
N VAL A 75 -2.48 -7.84 14.19
CA VAL A 75 -1.56 -7.90 15.33
C VAL A 75 -1.61 -9.26 16.03
N HIS A 76 -2.65 -10.08 15.76
CA HIS A 76 -2.79 -11.43 16.32
C HIS A 76 -1.85 -12.43 15.65
N ASP A 77 -0.60 -12.44 16.11
CA ASP A 77 0.21 -13.61 16.45
C ASP A 77 1.69 -13.27 16.32
N GLU A 78 2.36 -13.29 17.47
CA GLU A 78 3.81 -13.39 17.65
C GLU A 78 4.62 -12.23 17.05
N ALA A 79 5.05 -11.31 17.91
CA ALA A 79 6.13 -10.38 17.57
C ALA A 79 7.36 -11.20 17.17
N GLN A 80 7.70 -11.23 15.88
CA GLN A 80 8.91 -11.88 15.40
C GLN A 80 10.07 -10.90 15.54
N LYS A 81 11.06 -11.28 16.35
CA LYS A 81 12.32 -10.54 16.44
C LYS A 81 13.04 -10.65 15.10
N ASP A 82 13.26 -9.53 14.43
CA ASP A 82 14.14 -9.48 13.29
C ASP A 82 15.57 -9.77 13.78
N TYR A 83 16.22 -10.81 13.24
CA TYR A 83 17.56 -11.21 13.69
C TYR A 83 18.66 -10.25 13.17
N GLY A 84 18.31 -9.31 12.29
CA GLY A 84 19.23 -8.32 11.71
C GLY A 84 19.09 -6.89 12.24
N ASN A 85 18.05 -6.57 13.01
CA ASN A 85 17.80 -5.23 13.53
C ASN A 85 17.08 -5.30 14.88
N ASP A 86 17.47 -4.48 15.87
CA ASP A 86 16.90 -4.51 17.23
C ASP A 86 15.44 -3.98 17.32
N GLU A 87 14.79 -3.77 16.18
CA GLU A 87 13.42 -3.26 16.10
C GLU A 87 12.39 -4.40 16.05
N TRP A 88 11.51 -4.42 17.06
CA TRP A 88 10.39 -5.35 17.12
C TRP A 88 9.26 -4.84 16.23
N HIS A 89 9.09 -5.42 15.04
CA HIS A 89 7.92 -5.18 14.22
C HIS A 89 6.83 -6.23 14.52
N SER A 90 5.58 -5.80 14.60
CA SER A 90 4.47 -6.75 14.62
C SER A 90 4.49 -7.59 13.32
N ARG A 91 4.11 -8.86 13.39
CA ARG A 91 3.98 -9.71 12.18
C ARG A 91 3.04 -9.10 11.14
N GLY A 92 2.01 -8.38 11.61
CA GLY A 92 1.13 -7.56 10.77
C GLY A 92 1.88 -6.46 10.01
N THR A 93 2.77 -5.73 10.69
CA THR A 93 3.63 -4.70 10.08
C THR A 93 4.55 -5.30 9.01
N GLN A 94 5.23 -6.41 9.31
CA GLN A 94 6.08 -7.10 8.34
C GLN A 94 5.28 -7.57 7.12
N THR A 95 4.07 -8.11 7.35
CA THR A 95 3.17 -8.55 6.27
C THR A 95 2.79 -7.39 5.36
N LEU A 96 2.42 -6.23 5.92
CA LEU A 96 2.13 -5.04 5.14
C LEU A 96 3.33 -4.59 4.33
N PHE A 97 4.51 -4.57 4.95
CA PHE A 97 5.75 -4.16 4.29
C PHE A 97 6.07 -5.08 3.10
N MET A 98 5.96 -6.40 3.26
CA MET A 98 6.17 -7.38 2.19
C MET A 98 5.19 -7.19 1.02
N ILE A 99 3.90 -7.00 1.30
CA ILE A 99 2.90 -6.78 0.24
C ILE A 99 3.19 -5.48 -0.50
N ALA A 100 3.55 -4.41 0.23
CA ALA A 100 3.86 -3.11 -0.35
C ALA A 100 5.09 -3.17 -1.27
N GLU A 101 6.14 -3.88 -0.86
CA GLU A 101 7.33 -4.10 -1.68
C GLU A 101 7.02 -4.94 -2.92
N ASP A 102 6.21 -6.01 -2.82
CA ASP A 102 5.78 -6.79 -3.99
C ASP A 102 5.01 -5.91 -5.00
N VAL A 103 4.11 -5.05 -4.53
CA VAL A 103 3.41 -4.08 -5.39
C VAL A 103 4.39 -3.12 -6.06
N LEU A 104 5.35 -2.61 -5.31
CA LEU A 104 6.36 -1.69 -5.82
C LEU A 104 7.25 -2.36 -6.88
N GLU A 105 7.64 -3.62 -6.69
CA GLU A 105 8.37 -4.40 -7.68
C GLU A 105 7.55 -4.63 -8.95
N GLN A 106 6.29 -5.02 -8.82
CA GLN A 106 5.39 -5.20 -9.96
C GLN A 106 5.20 -3.89 -10.73
N TYR A 107 5.05 -2.77 -10.03
CA TYR A 107 4.99 -1.44 -10.61
C TYR A 107 6.27 -1.12 -11.41
N LYS A 108 7.45 -1.36 -10.82
CA LYS A 108 8.74 -1.16 -11.51
C LYS A 108 8.84 -2.00 -12.78
N ARG A 109 8.43 -3.26 -12.76
CA ARG A 109 8.49 -4.14 -13.95
C ARG A 109 7.58 -3.67 -15.08
N THR A 110 6.46 -3.04 -14.76
CA THR A 110 5.45 -2.61 -15.74
C THR A 110 5.63 -1.17 -16.22
N HIS A 111 6.34 -0.33 -15.47
CA HIS A 111 6.45 1.11 -15.73
C HIS A 111 7.88 1.64 -15.82
N THR A 112 8.90 0.78 -15.80
CA THR A 112 10.27 1.19 -16.16
C THR A 112 10.44 1.06 -17.68
N PRO A 113 10.64 2.16 -18.42
CA PRO A 113 11.08 2.05 -19.81
C PRO A 113 12.46 1.37 -19.82
N GLN A 114 12.63 0.38 -20.70
CA GLN A 114 13.94 -0.27 -20.95
C GLN A 114 14.99 0.76 -21.38
#